data_AF-A0AAZ1XNS2-F1
#
_entry.id   AF-A0AAZ1XNS2-F1
#
_cell.length_a   1.000
_cell.length_b   1.000
_cell.length_c   1.000
_cell.angle_alpha   90.00
_cell.angle_beta   90.00
_cell.angle_gamma   90.00
#
_symmetry.space_group_name_H-M   'P 1'
#
loop_
_entity.id
_entity.type
_entity.pdbx_description
1 polymer ?
#
loop_
_entity_poly.entity_id
_entity_poly.type
_entity_poly.pdbx_seq_one_letter_code
_entity_poly.pdbx_strand_id
1 'polypeptide(L)'
;MTPFPDPNPGPQTRYNAALAKTRARIEMTFGQIKGRFQCLKGLRVAPDRACDIIVACAVVHNIATIRKERTPVVEVQPVDDLQPVHLDQPSGRAARDRIVQHNFVY
;
A
#
# COMPACT_ATOMS: atom_id res chain seq x y z
N MET A 1 1.20 -3.00 -8.17
CA MET A 1 1.48 -2.14 -9.35
C MET A 1 2.96 -1.84 -9.40
N THR A 2 3.57 -1.92 -10.58
CA THR A 2 5.02 -1.85 -10.74
C THR A 2 5.43 -0.49 -11.30
N PRO A 3 6.40 0.21 -10.71
CA PRO A 3 6.96 1.43 -11.29
C PRO A 3 7.77 1.13 -12.56
N PHE A 4 8.01 2.14 -13.39
CA PHE A 4 9.07 2.08 -14.41
C PHE A 4 10.42 2.33 -13.74
N PRO A 5 11.43 1.44 -13.89
CA PRO A 5 12.76 1.67 -13.35
C PRO A 5 13.41 2.93 -13.95
N ASP A 6 13.35 3.05 -15.28
CA ASP A 6 13.89 4.17 -16.05
C ASP A 6 12.75 4.82 -16.85
N PRO A 7 11.93 5.69 -16.22
CA PRO A 7 10.77 6.28 -16.87
C PRO A 7 11.19 7.32 -17.92
N ASN A 8 10.67 7.18 -19.14
CA ASN A 8 10.74 8.26 -20.12
C ASN A 8 9.94 9.48 -19.62
N PRO A 9 10.41 10.72 -19.93
CA PRO A 9 9.67 11.93 -19.59
C PRO A 9 8.22 11.88 -20.10
N GLY A 10 7.30 12.41 -19.29
CA GLY A 10 5.88 12.48 -19.63
C GLY A 10 5.04 11.36 -18.96
N PRO A 11 4.32 10.51 -19.70
CA PRO A 11 3.34 9.57 -19.12
C PRO A 11 3.90 8.63 -18.05
N GLN A 12 5.10 8.08 -18.26
CA GLN A 12 5.71 7.13 -17.33
C GLN A 12 6.14 7.82 -16.03
N THR A 13 6.76 9.01 -16.12
CA THR A 13 7.12 9.82 -14.95
C THR A 13 5.87 10.21 -14.14
N ARG A 14 4.79 10.62 -14.81
CA ARG A 14 3.52 10.97 -14.15
C ARG A 14 2.89 9.77 -13.45
N TYR A 15 2.89 8.60 -14.09
CA TYR A 15 2.44 7.35 -13.49
C TYR A 15 3.27 7.00 -12.24
N ASN A 16 4.60 7.04 -12.33
CA ASN A 16 5.47 6.76 -11.18
C ASN A 16 5.21 7.73 -10.02
N ALA A 17 5.03 9.03 -10.30
CA ALA A 17 4.72 10.03 -9.28
C ALA A 17 3.37 9.78 -8.60
N ALA A 18 2.32 9.46 -9.38
CA ALA A 18 1.02 9.09 -8.85
C ALA A 18 1.09 7.81 -8.01
N LEU A 19 1.80 6.79 -8.49
CA LEU A 19 2.02 5.53 -7.78
C LEU A 19 2.74 5.78 -6.44
N ALA A 20 3.81 6.56 -6.43
CA ALA A 20 4.55 6.91 -5.22
C ALA A 20 3.67 7.63 -4.20
N LYS A 21 2.89 8.62 -4.64
CA LYS A 21 1.95 9.36 -3.78
C LYS A 21 0.89 8.44 -3.17
N THR A 22 0.32 7.53 -3.98
CA THR A 22 -0.66 6.55 -3.50
C THR A 22 -0.04 5.56 -2.52
N ARG A 23 1.16 5.04 -2.81
CA ARG A 23 1.90 4.13 -1.92
C ARG A 23 2.17 4.78 -0.56
N ALA A 24 2.67 6.02 -0.54
CA ALA A 24 2.92 6.75 0.71
C ALA A 24 1.66 6.84 1.59
N ARG A 25 0.48 7.09 0.99
CA ARG A 25 -0.79 7.12 1.74
C ARG A 25 -1.19 5.73 2.27
N ILE A 26 -1.04 4.68 1.49
CA ILE A 26 -1.35 3.30 1.89
C ILE A 26 -0.41 2.85 3.01
N GLU A 27 0.90 3.02 2.83
CA GLU A 27 1.94 2.62 3.79
C GLU A 27 1.76 3.36 5.12
N MET A 28 1.48 4.68 5.08
CA MET A 28 1.14 5.46 6.28
C MET A 28 -0.14 4.97 6.97
N THR A 29 -1.16 4.57 6.20
CA THR A 29 -2.41 4.04 6.77
C THR A 29 -2.18 2.71 7.47
N PHE A 30 -1.42 1.79 6.85
CA PHE A 30 -1.03 0.53 7.48
C PHE A 30 -0.16 0.73 8.72
N GLY A 31 0.75 1.70 8.69
CA GLY A 31 1.52 2.11 9.87
C GLY A 31 0.62 2.55 11.03
N GLN A 32 -0.37 3.40 10.76
CA GLN A 32 -1.32 3.85 11.77
C GLN A 32 -2.19 2.72 12.32
N ILE A 33 -2.68 1.82 11.45
CA ILE A 33 -3.48 0.66 11.85
C ILE A 33 -2.65 -0.26 12.76
N LYS A 34 -1.41 -0.62 12.36
CA LYS A 34 -0.49 -1.43 13.19
C LYS A 34 -0.08 -0.72 14.49
N GLY A 35 0.02 0.61 14.47
CA GLY A 35 0.29 1.42 15.66
C GLY A 35 -0.89 1.44 16.64
N ARG A 36 -2.13 1.50 16.15
CA ARG A 36 -3.35 1.47 16.96
C ARG A 36 -3.61 0.07 17.54
N PHE A 37 -3.42 -0.97 16.73
CA PHE A 37 -3.75 -2.35 17.09
C PHE A 37 -2.48 -3.21 17.13
N GLN A 38 -1.86 -3.28 18.31
CA GLN A 38 -0.60 -4.02 18.50
C GLN A 38 -0.73 -5.53 18.18
N CYS A 39 -1.94 -6.10 18.22
CA CYS A 39 -2.17 -7.47 17.80
C CYS A 39 -1.69 -7.74 16.36
N LEU A 40 -1.74 -6.74 15.47
CA LEU A 40 -1.32 -6.87 14.08
C LEU A 40 0.20 -6.97 13.88
N LYS A 41 1.02 -6.75 14.92
CA LYS A 41 2.48 -6.90 14.84
C LYS A 41 2.95 -8.36 14.96
N GLY A 42 2.08 -9.29 15.35
CA GLY A 42 2.48 -10.67 15.63
C GLY A 42 1.29 -11.63 15.71
N LEU A 43 0.38 -11.56 14.74
CA LEU A 43 -0.81 -12.39 14.71
C LEU A 43 -0.42 -13.88 14.57
N ARG A 44 -0.77 -14.71 15.56
CA ARG A 44 -0.51 -16.17 15.57
C ARG A 44 -1.82 -16.96 15.50
N VAL A 45 -2.55 -16.76 14.41
CA VAL A 45 -3.81 -17.44 14.11
C VAL A 45 -3.78 -17.95 12.68
N ALA A 46 -4.72 -18.83 12.33
CA ALA A 46 -4.89 -19.29 10.95
C ALA A 46 -5.22 -18.12 9.99
N PRO A 47 -4.86 -18.19 8.69
CA PRO A 47 -4.99 -17.07 7.76
C PRO A 47 -6.41 -16.54 7.59
N ASP A 48 -7.40 -17.42 7.59
CA ASP A 48 -8.82 -17.09 7.59
C ASP A 48 -9.20 -16.19 8.77
N ARG A 49 -8.82 -16.59 9.98
CA ARG A 49 -9.05 -15.81 11.19
C ARG A 49 -8.20 -14.52 11.22
N ALA A 50 -7.02 -14.54 10.61
CA ALA A 50 -6.19 -13.35 10.47
C ALA A 50 -6.89 -12.29 9.61
N CYS A 51 -7.50 -12.69 8.49
CA CYS A 51 -8.27 -11.81 7.64
C CYS A 51 -9.43 -11.15 8.40
N ASP A 52 -10.20 -11.92 9.17
CA ASP A 52 -11.31 -11.39 9.97
C ASP A 52 -10.84 -10.34 10.99
N ILE A 53 -9.74 -10.60 11.69
CA ILE A 53 -9.15 -9.66 12.65
C ILE A 53 -8.68 -8.38 11.95
N ILE A 54 -8.03 -8.50 10.78
CA ILE A 54 -7.56 -7.35 10.00
C ILE A 54 -8.74 -6.48 9.55
N VAL A 55 -9.82 -7.10 9.06
CA VAL A 55 -11.05 -6.38 8.65
C VAL A 55 -11.67 -5.65 9.84
N ALA A 56 -11.81 -6.32 10.99
CA ALA A 56 -12.33 -5.69 12.20
C ALA A 56 -11.47 -4.49 12.64
N CYS A 57 -10.14 -4.62 12.60
CA CYS A 57 -9.22 -3.51 12.89
C CYS A 57 -9.40 -2.33 11.93
N ALA A 58 -9.58 -2.59 10.63
CA ALA A 58 -9.82 -1.54 9.63
C ALA A 58 -11.15 -0.81 9.88
N VAL A 59 -12.23 -1.53 10.21
CA VAL A 59 -13.52 -0.93 10.54
C VAL A 59 -13.42 -0.03 11.77
N VAL A 60 -12.82 -0.53 12.86
CA VAL A 60 -12.64 0.25 14.09
C VAL A 60 -11.70 1.43 13.86
N HIS A 61 -10.66 1.28 13.04
CA HIS A 61 -9.80 2.38 12.62
C HIS A 61 -10.60 3.51 11.95
N ASN A 62 -11.45 3.16 10.98
CA ASN A 62 -12.28 4.12 10.25
C ASN A 62 -13.23 4.87 11.18
N ILE A 63 -13.87 4.17 12.13
CA ILE A 63 -14.75 4.80 13.13
C ILE A 63 -13.97 5.83 13.94
N ALA A 64 -12.82 5.47 14.48
CA ALA A 64 -11.99 6.38 15.28
C ALA A 64 -11.44 7.55 14.44
N THR A 65 -11.16 7.36 13.15
CA THR A 65 -10.80 8.45 12.22
C THR A 65 -11.96 9.42 12.00
N ILE A 66 -13.18 8.93 11.78
CA ILE A 66 -14.39 9.76 11.65
C ILE A 66 -14.65 10.57 12.93
N ARG A 67 -14.43 9.93 14.09
CA ARG A 67 -14.55 10.57 15.41
C ARG A 67 -13.39 11.52 15.76
N LYS A 68 -12.40 11.67 14.86
CA LYS A 68 -11.20 12.49 15.05
C LYS A 68 -10.44 12.14 16.33
N GLU A 69 -10.44 10.86 16.70
CA GLU A 69 -9.62 10.37 17.80
C GLU A 69 -8.14 10.53 17.49
N ARG A 70 -7.32 10.54 18.54
CA ARG A 70 -5.86 10.69 18.41
C ARG A 70 -5.29 9.63 17.47
N THR A 71 -4.55 10.11 16.48
CA THR A 71 -3.77 9.27 15.58
C THR A 71 -2.53 8.74 16.30
N PRO A 72 -2.24 7.42 16.24
CA PRO A 72 -1.00 6.88 16.77
C PRO A 72 0.20 7.50 16.05
N VAL A 73 1.28 7.76 16.80
CA VAL A 73 2.56 8.09 16.18
C VAL A 73 3.04 6.85 15.43
N VAL A 74 3.22 6.98 14.12
CA VAL A 74 3.76 5.89 13.29
C VAL A 74 5.28 5.94 13.44
N GLU A 75 5.83 4.98 14.17
CA GLU A 75 7.27 4.73 14.13
C GLU A 75 7.63 4.24 12.73
N VAL A 76 8.77 4.72 12.22
CA VAL A 76 9.32 4.23 10.96
C VAL A 76 9.67 2.76 11.18
N GLN A 77 8.82 1.88 10.67
CA GLN A 77 9.12 0.45 10.69
C GLN A 77 10.27 0.21 9.71
N PRO A 78 11.22 -0.70 10.04
CA PRO A 78 12.23 -1.11 9.09
C PRO A 78 11.54 -1.56 7.80
N VAL A 79 12.16 -1.25 6.67
CA VAL A 79 11.67 -1.72 5.38
C VAL A 79 11.58 -3.24 5.48
N ASP A 80 10.40 -3.81 5.23
CA ASP A 80 10.31 -5.26 5.10
C ASP A 80 11.31 -5.65 4.00
N ASP A 81 12.32 -6.47 4.32
CA ASP A 81 13.33 -7.03 3.39
C ASP A 81 12.70 -8.05 2.42
N LEU A 82 11.51 -7.73 1.92
CA LEU A 82 10.87 -8.42 0.83
C LEU A 82 11.63 -8.01 -0.42
N GLN A 83 12.56 -8.87 -0.87
CA GLN A 83 13.08 -8.73 -2.22
C GLN A 83 11.90 -8.65 -3.19
N PRO A 84 11.91 -7.71 -4.14
CA PRO A 84 10.90 -7.68 -5.18
C PRO A 84 10.89 -9.04 -5.85
N VAL A 85 9.79 -9.79 -5.70
CA VAL A 85 9.60 -10.99 -6.49
C VAL A 85 9.49 -10.53 -7.95
N HIS A 86 10.60 -10.60 -8.67
CA HIS A 86 10.67 -10.31 -10.10
C HIS A 86 10.08 -11.50 -10.85
N LEU A 87 8.78 -11.71 -10.69
CA LEU A 87 8.03 -12.52 -11.62
C LEU A 87 7.98 -11.71 -12.91
N ASP A 88 8.72 -12.14 -13.92
CA ASP A 88 8.57 -11.69 -15.31
C ASP A 88 7.21 -12.17 -15.86
N GLN A 89 6.13 -11.76 -15.18
CA GLN A 89 4.77 -11.98 -15.60
C GLN A 89 4.43 -10.91 -16.65
N PRO A 90 4.23 -11.31 -17.91
CA PRO A 90 3.90 -10.37 -19.00
C PRO A 90 2.64 -9.55 -18.69
N SER A 91 1.72 -10.11 -17.89
CA SER A 91 0.47 -9.48 -17.48
C SER A 91 0.65 -8.20 -16.67
N GLY A 92 1.63 -8.15 -15.76
CA GLY A 92 1.83 -7.00 -14.87
C GLY A 92 2.34 -5.77 -15.62
N ARG A 93 3.29 -5.96 -16.54
CA ARG A 93 3.81 -4.90 -17.41
C ARG A 93 2.74 -4.43 -18.38
N ALA A 94 2.04 -5.36 -19.04
CA ALA A 94 0.96 -5.02 -19.95
C ALA A 94 -0.20 -4.26 -19.27
N ALA A 95 -0.57 -4.65 -18.04
CA ALA A 95 -1.60 -3.94 -17.26
C ALA A 95 -1.15 -2.51 -16.91
N ARG A 96 0.10 -2.33 -16.45
CA ARG A 96 0.68 -1.01 -16.22
C ARG A 96 0.66 -0.16 -17.48
N ASP A 97 1.10 -0.71 -18.61
CA ASP A 97 1.21 0.04 -19.86
C ASP A 97 -0.18 0.49 -20.36
N ARG A 98 -1.21 -0.35 -20.22
CA ARG A 98 -2.62 0.03 -20.46
C ARG A 98 -3.06 1.18 -19.55
N ILE A 99 -2.78 1.11 -18.24
CA ILE A 99 -3.13 2.18 -17.29
C ILE A 99 -2.47 3.50 -17.70
N VAL A 100 -1.19 3.46 -18.07
CA VAL A 100 -0.43 4.64 -18.52
C VAL A 100 -1.05 5.23 -19.78
N GLN A 101 -1.31 4.41 -20.79
CA GLN A 101 -1.90 4.85 -22.06
C GLN A 101 -3.27 5.52 -21.88
N HIS A 102 -4.12 4.95 -21.02
CA HIS A 102 -5.47 5.48 -20.80
C HIS A 102 -5.54 6.71 -19.88
N ASN A 103 -4.64 6.84 -18.90
CA ASN A 103 -4.80 7.81 -17.81
C ASN A 103 -3.70 8.88 -17.75
N PHE A 104 -2.60 8.71 -18.48
CA PHE A 104 -1.40 9.54 -18.29
C PHE A 104 -0.81 10.09 -19.60
N VAL A 105 -1.53 10.07 -20.73
CA VAL A 105 -1.02 10.52 -22.06
C VAL A 105 -1.33 11.99 -22.40
N TYR A 106 -2.19 12.66 -21.64
CA TYR A 106 -2.64 14.04 -21.89
C TYR A 106 -1.54 15.11 -21.81
#